data_AF-A0A969BLA0-F1
#
_entry.id   AF-A0A969BLA0-F1
#
_cell.length_a   1.000
_cell.length_b   1.000
_cell.length_c   1.000
_cell.angle_alpha   90.00
_cell.angle_beta   90.00
_cell.angle_gamma   90.00
#
_symmetry.space_group_name_H-M   'P 1'
#
loop_
_entity.id
_entity.type
_entity.pdbx_description
1 polymer ?
#
loop_
_entity_poly.entity_id
_entity_poly.type
_entity_poly.pdbx_seq_one_letter_code
_entity_poly.pdbx_strand_id
1 'polypeptide(L)'
;MYKIPAKTLFFGKNLIYVPECHSTNDLAWELVKTAKAGEGTIVITSNQTAGRGQRGNAWEATAGLNLTFSIVFKPTFLAPHQQFALNMFSSLAVAQALAEANVPGLRVKWPNDVMSGARKMVGILVENTVQANRINHTVAGIGINVNQQAFDVPNATSINW
;
A
#
# COMPACT_ATOMS: atom_id res chain seq x y z
N MET A 1 -9.66 16.64 11.82
CA MET A 1 -9.50 15.49 10.90
C MET A 1 -10.59 15.59 9.86
N TYR A 2 -10.28 16.00 8.63
CA TYR A 2 -11.28 16.07 7.55
C TYR A 2 -11.76 14.65 7.25
N LYS A 3 -13.00 14.33 7.64
CA LYS A 3 -13.69 13.13 7.15
C LYS A 3 -14.11 13.44 5.72
N ILE A 4 -13.27 13.10 4.75
CA ILE A 4 -13.71 12.97 3.36
C ILE A 4 -14.25 11.54 3.26
N PRO A 5 -15.58 11.32 3.36
CA PRO A 5 -16.10 9.98 3.15
C PRO A 5 -15.81 9.59 1.71
N ALA A 6 -14.94 8.60 1.52
CA ALA A 6 -14.72 8.03 0.20
C ALA A 6 -16.07 7.57 -0.38
N LYS A 7 -16.39 7.97 -1.62
CA LYS A 7 -17.58 7.56 -2.37
C LYS A 7 -17.42 6.12 -2.91
N THR A 8 -16.92 5.24 -2.07
CA THR A 8 -16.66 3.83 -2.33
C THR A 8 -17.75 3.00 -1.65
N LEU A 9 -17.95 1.77 -2.11
CA LEU A 9 -18.91 0.85 -1.49
C LEU A 9 -18.45 0.42 -0.10
N PHE A 10 -17.19 -0.02 0.03
CA PHE A 10 -16.64 -0.57 1.27
C PHE A 10 -15.22 -0.04 1.65
N PHE A 11 -14.42 0.43 0.69
CA PHE A 11 -13.08 0.98 0.99
C PHE A 11 -13.12 2.23 1.84
N GLY A 12 -12.29 2.34 2.87
CA GLY A 12 -12.14 3.58 3.65
C GLY A 12 -13.38 3.95 4.47
N LYS A 13 -14.36 3.04 4.61
CA LYS A 13 -15.48 3.19 5.57
C LYS A 13 -14.99 3.02 7.01
N ASN A 14 -13.96 2.20 7.19
CA ASN A 14 -13.20 2.09 8.42
C ASN A 14 -11.76 2.54 8.15
N LEU A 15 -11.42 3.76 8.59
CA LEU A 15 -10.10 4.35 8.45
C LEU A 15 -9.45 4.43 9.83
N ILE A 16 -8.35 3.73 10.00
CA ILE A 16 -7.57 3.68 11.24
C ILE A 16 -6.29 4.46 10.99
N TYR A 17 -6.20 5.64 11.59
CA TYR A 17 -4.99 6.43 11.62
C TYR A 17 -4.24 6.19 12.93
N VAL A 18 -2.95 5.91 12.82
CA VAL A 18 -2.01 5.94 13.95
C VAL A 18 -0.89 6.94 13.63
N PRO A 19 -0.41 7.73 14.60
CA PRO A 19 0.70 8.65 14.34
C PRO A 19 1.99 7.95 13.91
N GLU A 20 2.23 6.77 14.49
CA GLU A 20 3.42 5.96 14.27
C GLU A 20 3.08 4.47 14.40
N CYS A 21 3.74 3.63 13.61
CA CYS A 21 3.79 2.19 13.81
C CYS A 21 5.08 1.60 13.23
N HIS A 22 5.36 0.32 13.49
CA HIS A 22 6.45 -0.38 12.82
C HIS A 22 6.19 -0.50 11.31
N SER A 23 5.06 -1.11 10.95
CA SER A 23 4.57 -1.22 9.58
C SER A 23 3.04 -1.17 9.57
N THR A 24 2.45 -0.50 8.59
CA THR A 24 1.01 -0.51 8.36
C THR A 24 0.49 -1.90 8.01
N ASN A 25 1.30 -2.74 7.34
CA ASN A 25 0.94 -4.13 7.05
C ASN A 25 0.81 -4.95 8.34
N ASP A 26 1.79 -4.80 9.25
CA ASP A 26 1.79 -5.54 10.51
C ASP A 26 0.61 -5.16 11.39
N LEU A 27 0.33 -3.86 11.50
CA LEU A 27 -0.82 -3.38 12.23
C LEU A 27 -2.14 -3.86 11.58
N ALA A 28 -2.23 -3.85 10.25
CA ALA A 28 -3.40 -4.39 9.55
C ALA A 28 -3.59 -5.90 9.85
N TRP A 29 -2.52 -6.69 9.84
CA TRP A 29 -2.59 -8.11 10.21
C TRP A 29 -3.00 -8.34 11.66
N GLU A 30 -2.49 -7.55 12.60
CA GLU A 30 -2.89 -7.62 14.00
C GLU A 30 -4.38 -7.33 14.16
N LEU A 31 -4.88 -6.30 13.48
CA LEU A 31 -6.29 -5.93 13.51
C LEU A 31 -7.19 -6.99 12.86
N VAL A 32 -6.74 -7.62 11.77
CA VAL A 32 -7.44 -8.77 11.17
C VAL A 32 -7.51 -9.93 12.15
N LYS A 33 -6.39 -10.30 12.80
CA LYS A 33 -6.31 -11.41 13.77
C LYS A 33 -7.21 -11.19 14.98
N THR A 34 -7.35 -9.94 15.42
CA THR A 34 -8.19 -9.54 16.57
C THR A 34 -9.62 -9.19 16.18
N ALA A 35 -10.04 -9.46 14.93
CA ALA A 35 -11.36 -9.15 14.39
C ALA A 35 -11.76 -7.66 14.47
N LYS A 36 -10.77 -6.75 14.48
CA LYS A 36 -10.94 -5.29 14.49
C LYS A 36 -10.84 -4.66 13.10
N ALA A 37 -10.37 -5.41 12.10
CA ALA A 37 -10.35 -4.99 10.70
C ALA A 37 -11.06 -6.01 9.81
N GLY A 38 -11.83 -5.51 8.85
CA GLY A 38 -12.53 -6.30 7.85
C GLY A 38 -12.19 -5.81 6.44
N GLU A 39 -12.90 -6.35 5.45
CA GLU A 39 -12.72 -5.94 4.06
C GLU A 39 -12.96 -4.42 3.89
N GLY A 40 -12.02 -3.75 3.21
CA GLY A 40 -12.06 -2.31 2.98
C GLY A 40 -11.48 -1.46 4.10
N THR A 41 -11.08 -2.04 5.24
CA THR A 41 -10.34 -1.30 6.28
C THR A 41 -9.03 -0.75 5.72
N ILE A 42 -8.76 0.51 6.01
CA ILE A 42 -7.51 1.19 5.67
C ILE A 42 -6.79 1.54 6.97
N VAL A 43 -5.53 1.09 7.08
CA VAL A 43 -4.60 1.51 8.14
C VAL A 43 -3.62 2.50 7.55
N ILE A 44 -3.50 3.68 8.12
CA ILE A 44 -2.62 4.75 7.62
C ILE A 44 -1.76 5.29 8.77
N THR A 45 -0.51 5.60 8.46
CA THR A 45 0.41 6.23 9.42
C THR A 45 1.18 7.37 8.78
N SER A 46 1.56 8.34 9.61
CA SER A 46 2.50 9.40 9.24
C SER A 46 3.96 8.97 9.40
N ASN A 47 4.22 7.94 10.20
CA ASN A 47 5.57 7.43 10.46
C ASN A 47 5.59 5.89 10.53
N GLN A 48 6.40 5.26 9.68
CA GLN A 48 6.74 3.84 9.81
C GLN A 48 8.17 3.71 10.31
N THR A 49 8.37 3.13 11.49
CA THR A 49 9.72 2.94 12.07
C THR A 49 10.43 1.70 11.55
N ALA A 50 9.69 0.76 10.95
CA ALA A 50 10.22 -0.48 10.36
C ALA A 50 9.43 -0.85 9.09
N GLY A 51 9.30 0.11 8.17
CA GLY A 51 8.60 -0.08 6.90
C GLY A 51 9.16 -1.26 6.10
N ARG A 52 8.29 -2.09 5.52
CA ARG A 52 8.68 -3.31 4.81
C ARG A 52 8.47 -3.20 3.30
N GLY A 53 9.37 -3.83 2.55
CA GLY A 53 9.26 -4.11 1.14
C GLY A 53 9.33 -5.61 0.86
N GLN A 54 9.32 -5.98 -0.42
CA GLN A 54 9.45 -7.39 -0.82
C GLN A 54 10.86 -7.93 -0.52
N ARG A 55 10.94 -9.26 -0.34
CA ARG A 55 12.22 -10.02 -0.20
C ARG A 55 13.14 -9.50 0.90
N GLY A 56 12.55 -9.02 2.00
CA GLY A 56 13.31 -8.52 3.17
C GLY A 56 13.85 -7.10 3.02
N ASN A 57 13.59 -6.42 1.90
CA ASN A 57 13.94 -5.01 1.77
C ASN A 57 13.11 -4.14 2.73
N ALA A 58 13.65 -3.00 3.14
CA ALA A 58 12.92 -2.00 3.89
C ALA A 58 12.24 -0.99 2.95
N TRP A 59 11.13 -0.41 3.41
CA TRP A 59 10.54 0.78 2.82
C TRP A 59 10.93 1.99 3.67
N GLU A 60 11.77 2.85 3.10
CA GLU A 60 12.21 4.08 3.72
C GLU A 60 11.19 5.20 3.46
N ALA A 61 10.75 5.88 4.52
CA ALA A 61 9.89 7.05 4.41
C ALA A 61 10.16 8.00 5.57
N THR A 62 10.57 9.24 5.27
CA THR A 62 10.63 10.31 6.26
C THR A 62 9.23 10.62 6.79
N ALA A 63 9.10 10.75 8.11
CA ALA A 63 7.85 11.01 8.79
C ALA A 63 7.13 12.25 8.21
N GLY A 64 5.85 12.10 7.89
CA GLY A 64 5.00 13.18 7.39
C GLY A 64 5.24 13.60 5.93
N LEU A 65 6.25 13.05 5.24
CA LEU A 65 6.56 13.43 3.86
C LEU A 65 5.94 12.50 2.81
N ASN A 66 5.47 11.32 3.20
CA ASN A 66 5.04 10.27 2.28
C ASN A 66 3.69 9.70 2.70
N LEU A 67 2.98 9.10 1.75
CA LEU A 67 1.76 8.35 2.04
C LEU A 67 2.12 6.89 2.27
N THR A 68 1.89 6.41 3.49
CA THR A 68 2.08 4.99 3.84
C THR A 68 0.81 4.45 4.45
N PHE A 69 0.22 3.45 3.78
CA PHE A 69 -1.04 2.86 4.20
C PHE A 69 -1.15 1.41 3.76
N SER A 70 -2.07 0.68 4.40
CA SER A 70 -2.40 -0.70 4.09
C SER A 70 -3.91 -0.86 3.93
N ILE A 71 -4.31 -1.65 2.94
CA ILE A 71 -5.71 -2.00 2.69
C ILE A 71 -5.93 -3.48 2.96
N VAL A 72 -6.97 -3.79 3.73
CA VAL A 72 -7.42 -5.17 3.98
C VAL A 72 -8.44 -5.59 2.94
N PHE A 73 -8.22 -6.72 2.28
CA PHE A 73 -9.18 -7.36 1.37
C PHE A 73 -9.55 -8.76 1.85
N LYS A 74 -10.73 -9.22 1.42
CA LYS A 74 -11.22 -10.58 1.64
C LYS A 74 -11.69 -11.20 0.31
N PRO A 75 -10.77 -11.51 -0.63
CA PRO A 75 -11.14 -11.87 -2.00
C PRO A 75 -11.62 -13.33 -2.09
N THR A 76 -12.81 -13.61 -1.57
CA THR A 76 -13.39 -14.97 -1.52
C THR A 76 -13.65 -15.60 -2.89
N PHE A 77 -13.61 -14.79 -3.96
CA PHE A 77 -13.77 -15.21 -5.35
C PHE A 77 -12.46 -15.65 -6.02
N LEU A 78 -11.28 -15.32 -5.46
CA LEU A 78 -9.99 -15.69 -6.04
C LEU A 78 -9.49 -17.01 -5.48
N ALA A 79 -9.11 -17.91 -6.39
CA ALA A 79 -8.39 -19.11 -6.01
C ALA A 79 -6.93 -18.77 -5.63
N PRO A 80 -6.28 -19.52 -4.72
CA PRO A 80 -4.91 -19.21 -4.28
C PRO A 80 -3.88 -19.09 -5.41
N HIS A 81 -4.00 -19.89 -6.47
CA HIS A 81 -3.10 -19.82 -7.63
C HIS A 81 -3.24 -18.51 -8.44
N GLN A 82 -4.33 -17.76 -8.23
CA GLN A 82 -4.60 -16.47 -8.87
C GLN A 82 -4.18 -15.28 -8.01
N GLN A 83 -3.57 -15.49 -6.84
CA GLN A 83 -3.21 -14.42 -5.89
C GLN A 83 -2.33 -13.31 -6.51
N PHE A 84 -1.60 -13.61 -7.57
CA PHE A 84 -0.81 -12.62 -8.30
C PHE A 84 -1.68 -11.48 -8.87
N ALA A 85 -2.95 -11.75 -9.19
CA ALA A 85 -3.89 -10.74 -9.66
C ALA A 85 -4.06 -9.58 -8.67
N LEU A 86 -3.88 -9.81 -7.36
CA LEU A 86 -3.95 -8.75 -6.34
C LEU A 86 -2.76 -7.80 -6.45
N ASN A 87 -1.56 -8.30 -6.72
CA ASN A 87 -0.39 -7.45 -6.99
C ASN A 87 -0.61 -6.60 -8.25
N MET A 88 -1.16 -7.22 -9.30
CA MET A 88 -1.43 -6.51 -10.55
C MET A 88 -2.48 -5.43 -10.36
N PHE A 89 -3.60 -5.76 -9.71
CA PHE A 89 -4.67 -4.83 -9.40
C PHE A 89 -4.15 -3.63 -8.59
N SER A 90 -3.42 -3.88 -7.50
CA SER A 90 -2.87 -2.79 -6.67
C SER A 90 -1.92 -1.89 -7.45
N SER A 91 -1.02 -2.46 -8.25
CA SER A 91 -0.07 -1.69 -9.06
C SER A 91 -0.75 -0.83 -10.12
N LEU A 92 -1.72 -1.40 -10.83
CA LEU A 92 -2.48 -0.66 -11.85
C LEU A 92 -3.36 0.42 -11.23
N ALA A 93 -4.02 0.14 -10.10
CA ALA A 93 -4.87 1.10 -9.42
C ALA A 93 -4.07 2.32 -8.93
N VAL A 94 -2.89 2.09 -8.34
CA VAL A 94 -2.02 3.21 -7.90
C VAL A 94 -1.45 3.98 -9.10
N ALA A 95 -1.00 3.30 -10.15
CA ALA A 95 -0.51 3.96 -11.36
C ALA A 95 -1.60 4.83 -12.02
N GLN A 96 -2.84 4.33 -12.07
CA GLN A 96 -3.98 5.10 -12.57
C GLN A 96 -4.25 6.33 -11.70
N ALA A 97 -4.29 6.18 -10.38
CA ALA A 97 -4.50 7.30 -9.45
C ALA A 97 -3.42 8.39 -9.59
N LEU A 98 -2.16 8.00 -9.80
CA LEU A 98 -1.07 8.94 -10.04
C LEU A 98 -1.18 9.62 -11.42
N ALA A 99 -1.68 8.90 -12.43
CA ALA A 99 -1.92 9.47 -13.76
C ALA A 99 -3.03 10.53 -13.70
N GLU A 100 -4.11 10.26 -12.96
CA GLU A 100 -5.18 11.23 -12.68
C GLU A 100 -4.67 12.45 -11.89
N ALA A 101 -3.61 12.27 -11.09
CA ALA A 101 -2.89 13.35 -10.42
C ALA A 101 -1.85 14.06 -11.32
N ASN A 102 -1.83 13.78 -12.63
CA ASN A 102 -0.91 14.36 -13.62
C ASN A 102 0.59 14.09 -13.37
N VAL A 103 0.93 12.99 -12.71
CA VAL A 103 2.33 12.60 -12.55
C VAL A 103 2.88 12.10 -13.90
N PRO A 104 4.00 12.67 -14.41
CA PRO A 104 4.51 12.32 -15.73
C PRO A 104 5.30 11.02 -15.73
N GLY A 105 5.43 10.42 -16.91
CA GLY A 105 6.36 9.31 -17.17
C GLY A 105 6.10 8.05 -16.33
N LEU A 106 4.86 7.84 -15.92
CA LEU A 106 4.48 6.70 -15.08
C LEU A 106 4.64 5.38 -15.83
N ARG A 107 5.24 4.40 -15.16
CA ARG A 107 5.30 3.01 -15.63
C ARG A 107 5.24 2.05 -14.46
N VAL A 108 4.51 0.96 -14.63
CA VAL A 108 4.54 -0.15 -13.67
C VAL A 108 5.78 -0.99 -13.97
N LYS A 109 6.70 -1.06 -13.02
CA LYS A 109 7.77 -2.05 -13.01
C LYS A 109 7.22 -3.28 -12.30
N TRP A 110 6.80 -4.26 -13.10
CA TRP A 110 6.13 -5.44 -12.58
C TRP A 110 6.98 -6.19 -11.54
N PRO A 111 6.35 -6.71 -10.47
CA PRO A 111 4.89 -6.70 -10.23
C PRO A 111 4.37 -5.64 -9.26
N ASN A 112 5.23 -4.79 -8.69
CA ASN A 112 4.94 -4.15 -7.41
C ASN A 112 5.53 -2.74 -7.23
N ASP A 113 6.13 -2.17 -8.27
CA ASP A 113 6.71 -0.83 -8.22
C ASP A 113 6.04 0.07 -9.27
N VAL A 114 5.72 1.31 -8.90
CA VAL A 114 5.37 2.36 -9.86
C VAL A 114 6.54 3.34 -9.95
N MET A 115 7.00 3.57 -11.16
CA MET A 115 8.13 4.43 -11.48
C MET A 115 7.63 5.71 -12.15
N SER A 116 8.38 6.80 -12.00
CA SER A 116 8.32 7.95 -12.90
C SER A 116 9.67 8.12 -13.60
N GLY A 117 9.65 8.01 -14.93
CA GLY A 117 10.87 7.86 -15.73
C GLY A 117 11.67 6.64 -15.26
N ALA A 118 12.96 6.82 -14.99
CA ALA A 118 13.83 5.74 -14.50
C ALA A 118 13.72 5.46 -12.98
N ARG A 119 13.00 6.29 -12.23
CA ARG A 119 13.06 6.35 -10.76
C ARG A 119 11.80 5.80 -10.09
N LYS A 120 11.98 5.11 -8.98
CA LYS A 120 10.92 4.48 -8.18
C LYS A 120 10.20 5.52 -7.33
N MET A 121 8.88 5.54 -7.43
CA MET A 121 8.00 6.46 -6.70
C MET A 121 7.08 5.73 -5.72
N VAL A 122 6.69 4.50 -6.06
CA VAL A 122 5.79 3.67 -5.26
C VAL A 122 6.38 2.30 -5.03
N GLY A 123 6.24 1.79 -3.81
CA GLY A 123 6.42 0.38 -3.47
C GLY A 123 5.11 -0.22 -2.99
N ILE A 124 4.80 -1.42 -3.48
CA ILE A 124 3.60 -2.18 -3.10
C ILE A 124 4.04 -3.51 -2.51
N LEU A 125 3.43 -3.86 -1.37
CA LEU A 125 3.66 -5.12 -0.66
C LEU A 125 2.32 -5.80 -0.39
N VAL A 126 1.98 -6.78 -1.23
CA VAL A 126 0.78 -7.61 -1.05
C VAL A 126 1.16 -8.89 -0.31
N GLU A 127 0.53 -9.11 0.84
CA GLU A 127 0.66 -10.31 1.66
C GLU A 127 -0.69 -11.02 1.74
N ASN A 128 -0.69 -12.35 1.66
CA ASN A 128 -1.90 -13.16 1.68
C ASN A 128 -1.85 -14.17 2.83
N THR A 129 -3.00 -14.48 3.42
CA THR A 129 -3.18 -15.69 4.23
C THR A 129 -4.00 -16.69 3.45
N VAL A 130 -3.49 -17.91 3.30
CA VAL A 130 -4.17 -19.00 2.59
C VAL A 130 -4.55 -20.09 3.60
N GLN A 131 -5.82 -20.44 3.63
CA GLN A 131 -6.35 -21.49 4.50
C GLN A 131 -7.39 -22.30 3.74
N ALA A 132 -7.37 -23.64 3.88
CA ALA A 132 -8.33 -24.55 3.25
C ALA A 132 -8.51 -24.29 1.73
N ASN A 133 -7.41 -24.09 1.00
CA ASN A 133 -7.37 -23.80 -0.43
C ASN A 133 -8.13 -22.51 -0.85
N ARG A 134 -8.21 -21.52 0.05
CA ARG A 134 -8.81 -20.20 -0.21
C ARG A 134 -7.90 -19.10 0.31
N ILE A 135 -7.91 -17.96 -0.36
CA ILE A 135 -7.33 -16.73 0.19
C ILE A 135 -8.29 -16.23 1.27
N ASN A 136 -7.85 -16.28 2.53
CA ASN A 136 -8.68 -15.87 3.67
C ASN A 136 -8.70 -14.35 3.78
N HIS A 137 -7.54 -13.72 3.82
CA HIS A 137 -7.37 -12.26 3.81
C HIS A 137 -6.13 -11.89 3.01
N THR A 138 -6.14 -10.67 2.50
CA THR A 138 -5.00 -10.02 1.86
C THR A 138 -4.78 -8.67 2.50
N VAL A 139 -3.52 -8.31 2.74
CA VAL A 139 -3.12 -6.96 3.12
C VAL A 139 -2.23 -6.42 2.01
N ALA A 140 -2.65 -5.32 1.37
CA ALA A 140 -1.81 -4.59 0.42
C ALA A 140 -1.28 -3.31 1.06
N GLY A 141 0.00 -3.30 1.37
CA GLY A 141 0.75 -2.12 1.76
C GLY A 141 1.14 -1.31 0.55
N ILE A 142 0.93 0.00 0.63
CA ILE A 142 1.24 0.96 -0.42
C ILE A 142 2.03 2.10 0.22
N GLY A 143 3.27 2.26 -0.23
CA GLY A 143 4.12 3.41 0.08
C GLY A 143 4.28 4.28 -1.16
N ILE A 144 3.93 5.56 -1.07
CA ILE A 144 4.04 6.55 -2.15
C ILE A 144 4.91 7.69 -1.65
N ASN A 145 5.98 7.96 -2.38
CA ASN A 145 6.84 9.10 -2.14
C ASN A 145 6.16 10.38 -2.64
N VAL A 146 5.89 11.34 -1.75
CA VAL A 146 5.13 12.55 -2.11
C VAL A 146 5.97 13.81 -2.01
N ASN A 147 6.54 14.09 -0.84
CA ASN A 147 7.28 15.32 -0.54
C ASN A 147 8.75 15.07 -0.16
N GLN A 148 9.18 13.80 -0.08
CA GLN A 148 10.55 13.46 0.30
C GLN A 148 11.52 13.76 -0.85
N GLN A 149 12.58 14.53 -0.57
CA GLN A 149 13.58 14.91 -1.58
C GLN A 149 14.91 14.17 -1.43
N ALA A 150 15.28 13.82 -0.19
CA ALA A 150 16.48 13.05 0.11
C ALA A 150 16.10 11.59 0.35
N PHE A 151 16.84 10.67 -0.24
CA PHE A 151 16.64 9.23 -0.11
C PHE A 151 17.99 8.55 0.06
N ASP A 152 18.08 7.57 0.96
CA ASP A 152 19.28 6.75 1.14
C ASP A 152 19.35 5.60 0.11
N VAL A 153 18.29 5.40 -0.66
CA VAL A 153 18.20 4.42 -1.74
C VAL A 153 18.41 5.04 -3.13
N PRO A 154 19.16 4.37 -4.03
CA PRO A 154 19.37 4.88 -5.37
C PRO A 154 18.08 4.85 -6.19
N ASN A 155 17.93 5.83 -7.07
CA ASN A 155 16.81 5.94 -8.02
C ASN A 155 15.42 6.06 -7.38
N ALA A 156 15.29 6.54 -6.15
CA ALA A 156 13.99 6.96 -5.62
C ALA A 156 13.60 8.37 -6.09
N THR A 157 12.30 8.65 -6.05
CA THR A 157 11.75 9.97 -6.39
C THR A 157 10.38 10.19 -5.78
N SER A 158 9.86 11.42 -5.84
CA SER A 158 8.61 11.89 -5.26
C SER A 158 7.70 12.56 -6.28
N ILE A 159 6.42 12.69 -5.95
CA ILE A 159 5.43 13.42 -6.77
C ILE A 159 5.80 14.90 -6.91
N ASN A 160 6.16 15.54 -5.79
CA ASN A 160 6.62 16.92 -5.80
C ASN A 160 8.13 16.92 -6.07
N TRP A 161 8.46 17.25 -7.32
CA TRP A 161 9.82 17.41 -7.82
C TRP A 161 10.36 18.79 -7.48
#